data_AF-A0AAD9V7H7-F1
#
_entry.id   AF-A0AAD9V7H7-F1
#
_cell.length_a   1.000
_cell.length_b   1.000
_cell.length_c   1.000
_cell.angle_alpha   90.00
_cell.angle_beta   90.00
_cell.angle_gamma   90.00
#
_symmetry.space_group_name_H-M   'P 1'
#
loop_
_entity.id
_entity.type
_entity.pdbx_description
1 polymer ?
#
loop_
_entity_poly.entity_id
_entity_poly.type
_entity_poly.pdbx_seq_one_letter_code
_entity_poly.pdbx_strand_id
1 'polypeptide(L)'
;MAETVKGKSRKSSSTSCTDDNFSLDGKKLRHNVSLSDSELCESDEVISILNMAVEVILKLEQVLEKLENLECYVDEKVSSLQAKVDCFEAFKNKTEKKINELEDRLDFANTERKSFKVKFDMLKCEINQLRYERVSMEVYQRRENLRIFSIKEESGMEKDAREVLVGFLKTELGMENADEIELQRIHRVGKRSHSNGKP
;
A
#
# COMPACT_ATOMS: atom_id res chain seq x y z
N MET A 1 21.96 15.93 -12.58
CA MET A 1 21.59 15.54 -13.96
C MET A 1 20.12 15.88 -14.11
N ALA A 2 19.71 17.10 -14.46
CA ALA A 2 19.93 17.87 -15.68
C ALA A 2 19.31 17.21 -16.94
N GLU A 3 18.30 17.90 -17.48
CA GLU A 3 17.86 17.94 -18.89
C GLU A 3 17.19 16.68 -19.49
N THR A 4 16.20 16.74 -20.39
CA THR A 4 15.66 17.82 -21.21
C THR A 4 14.26 17.45 -21.76
N VAL A 5 13.46 18.50 -21.93
CA VAL A 5 12.29 18.61 -22.81
C VAL A 5 12.73 18.45 -24.27
N LYS A 6 11.93 17.78 -25.12
CA LYS A 6 11.90 18.03 -26.58
C LYS A 6 10.58 17.58 -27.21
N GLY A 7 9.86 18.56 -27.76
CA GLY A 7 8.69 18.36 -28.61
C GLY A 7 9.01 18.41 -30.11
N LYS A 8 8.04 17.93 -30.92
CA LYS A 8 7.67 18.29 -32.31
C LYS A 8 6.68 17.20 -32.78
N SER A 9 5.57 17.47 -33.47
CA SER A 9 5.46 18.27 -34.68
C SER A 9 4.03 18.78 -34.90
N ARG A 10 3.94 20.03 -35.39
CA ARG A 10 2.78 20.64 -36.05
C ARG A 10 2.47 19.94 -37.37
N LYS A 11 1.19 19.92 -37.77
CA LYS A 11 0.76 20.20 -39.15
C LYS A 11 -0.46 21.11 -39.11
N SER A 12 -0.34 22.18 -39.88
CA SER A 12 -1.22 23.34 -40.00
C SER A 12 -2.27 23.11 -41.08
N SER A 13 -3.43 23.75 -40.93
CA SER A 13 -4.24 24.23 -42.05
C SER A 13 -4.82 25.60 -41.70
N SER A 14 -4.29 26.61 -42.37
CA SER A 14 -4.72 28.00 -42.50
C SER A 14 -6.10 28.09 -43.17
N THR A 15 -6.93 29.10 -42.90
CA THR A 15 -6.76 30.45 -43.45
C THR A 15 -7.56 31.50 -42.68
N SER A 16 -6.91 32.62 -42.45
CA SER A 16 -7.38 33.86 -41.85
C SER A 16 -7.96 34.80 -42.92
N CYS A 17 -9.06 35.48 -42.60
CA CYS A 17 -9.55 36.62 -43.37
C CYS A 17 -8.97 37.89 -42.72
N THR A 18 -8.15 38.64 -43.46
CA THR A 18 -7.66 39.95 -43.07
C THR A 18 -8.43 41.02 -43.83
N ASP A 19 -8.99 41.96 -43.09
CA ASP A 19 -9.35 43.30 -43.59
C ASP A 19 -8.07 44.06 -43.97
N ASP A 20 -8.11 44.87 -45.04
CA ASP A 20 -7.72 46.28 -44.99
C ASP A 20 -7.86 47.00 -46.35
N ASN A 21 -8.07 48.30 -46.21
CA ASN A 21 -8.55 49.31 -47.17
C ASN A 21 -7.51 49.90 -48.15
N PHE A 22 -8.06 50.68 -49.11
CA PHE A 22 -7.55 51.87 -49.83
C PHE A 22 -6.96 51.72 -51.26
N SER A 23 -7.61 52.38 -52.23
CA SER A 23 -7.12 53.61 -52.92
C SER A 23 -7.42 53.71 -54.44
N LEU A 24 -7.54 54.96 -54.90
CA LEU A 24 -8.01 55.53 -56.18
C LEU A 24 -7.23 55.15 -57.46
N ASP A 25 -7.89 55.17 -58.64
CA ASP A 25 -7.83 56.30 -59.60
C ASP A 25 -8.47 56.00 -60.99
N GLY A 26 -9.15 57.01 -61.54
CA GLY A 26 -9.14 57.34 -62.97
C GLY A 26 -10.00 56.55 -63.96
N LYS A 27 -11.18 57.08 -64.32
CA LYS A 27 -11.44 57.63 -65.68
C LYS A 27 -12.83 58.29 -65.78
N LYS A 28 -12.78 59.55 -66.19
CA LYS A 28 -13.87 60.51 -66.42
C LYS A 28 -14.40 60.39 -67.85
N LEU A 29 -15.71 60.42 -68.07
CA LEU A 29 -16.32 61.00 -69.28
C LEU A 29 -17.80 61.38 -69.07
N ARG A 30 -17.96 62.71 -68.89
CA ARG A 30 -19.06 63.67 -69.17
C ARG A 30 -20.46 63.11 -69.50
N HIS A 31 -21.46 63.41 -68.66
CA HIS A 31 -22.36 64.58 -68.69
C HIS A 31 -23.45 64.46 -69.76
N ASN A 32 -24.72 64.38 -69.34
CA ASN A 32 -25.72 65.39 -69.70
C ASN A 32 -26.84 65.44 -68.66
N VAL A 33 -26.90 66.61 -68.03
CA VAL A 33 -28.00 67.14 -67.22
C VAL A 33 -29.24 67.28 -68.08
N SER A 34 -30.36 66.77 -67.57
CA SER A 34 -31.67 67.31 -67.86
C SER A 34 -32.41 67.45 -66.53
N LEU A 35 -32.41 68.70 -66.05
CA LEU A 35 -33.32 69.26 -65.06
C LEU A 35 -34.75 68.89 -65.44
N SER A 36 -35.56 68.43 -64.48
CA SER A 36 -36.99 68.73 -64.43
C SER A 36 -37.47 68.59 -62.99
N ASP A 37 -37.97 69.72 -62.52
CA ASP A 37 -38.76 69.99 -61.33
C ASP A 37 -39.68 68.85 -60.88
N SER A 38 -39.83 68.70 -59.56
CA SER A 38 -41.11 68.89 -58.86
C SER A 38 -41.08 68.13 -57.54
N GLU A 39 -41.45 68.84 -56.48
CA GLU A 39 -41.69 68.36 -55.12
C GLU A 39 -42.49 67.04 -55.11
N LEU A 40 -41.84 65.91 -54.83
CA LEU A 40 -42.43 64.60 -54.49
C LEU A 40 -41.27 63.64 -54.10
N CYS A 41 -40.62 63.85 -52.95
CA CYS A 41 -39.46 63.00 -52.56
C CYS A 41 -39.36 62.68 -51.05
N GLU A 42 -40.41 62.90 -50.24
CA GLU A 42 -40.41 62.43 -48.84
C GLU A 42 -40.93 60.98 -48.72
N SER A 43 -41.82 60.53 -49.62
CA SER A 43 -42.45 59.21 -49.49
C SER A 43 -41.52 58.03 -49.78
N ASP A 44 -40.56 58.19 -50.70
CA ASP A 44 -39.64 57.13 -51.13
C ASP A 44 -38.55 56.86 -50.08
N GLU A 45 -38.08 57.92 -49.41
CA GLU A 45 -37.14 57.84 -48.30
C GLU A 45 -37.77 57.19 -47.06
N VAL A 46 -39.03 57.51 -46.76
CA VAL A 46 -39.82 56.86 -45.69
C VAL A 46 -40.01 55.36 -45.96
N ILE A 47 -40.29 54.96 -47.21
CA ILE A 47 -40.42 53.54 -47.59
C ILE A 47 -39.08 52.79 -47.43
N SER A 48 -37.96 53.41 -47.81
CA SER A 48 -36.63 52.84 -47.64
C SER A 48 -36.27 52.63 -46.16
N ILE A 49 -36.54 53.63 -45.31
CA ILE A 49 -36.35 53.53 -43.86
C ILE A 49 -37.22 52.40 -43.26
N LEU A 50 -38.47 52.29 -43.71
CA LEU A 50 -39.37 51.23 -43.26
C LEU A 50 -38.85 49.83 -43.63
N ASN A 51 -38.37 49.65 -44.86
CA ASN A 51 -37.77 48.39 -45.31
C ASN A 51 -36.53 48.02 -44.50
N MET A 52 -35.64 48.99 -44.24
CA MET A 52 -34.48 48.78 -43.36
C MET A 52 -34.91 48.41 -41.93
N ALA A 53 -35.95 49.04 -41.39
CA ALA A 53 -36.48 48.69 -40.08
C ALA A 53 -37.02 47.24 -40.03
N VAL A 54 -37.71 46.79 -41.08
CA VAL A 54 -38.18 45.40 -41.20
C VAL A 54 -37.00 44.43 -41.27
N GLU A 55 -35.96 44.71 -42.05
CA GLU A 55 -34.75 43.87 -42.09
C GLU A 55 -34.05 43.80 -40.72
N VAL A 56 -34.00 44.91 -39.99
CA VAL A 56 -33.44 44.95 -38.62
C VAL A 56 -34.28 44.09 -37.68
N ILE A 57 -35.61 44.17 -37.75
CA ILE A 57 -36.52 43.33 -36.93
C ILE A 57 -36.27 41.85 -37.20
N LEU A 58 -36.20 41.43 -38.46
CA LEU A 58 -35.91 40.03 -38.82
C LEU A 58 -34.55 39.55 -38.31
N LYS A 59 -33.52 40.42 -38.37
CA LYS A 59 -32.20 40.10 -37.80
C LYS A 59 -32.24 39.99 -36.27
N LEU A 60 -33.01 40.85 -35.60
CA LEU A 60 -33.21 40.78 -34.15
C LEU A 60 -33.92 39.49 -33.75
N GLU A 61 -34.96 39.07 -34.48
CA GLU A 61 -35.64 37.79 -34.26
C GLU A 61 -34.69 36.60 -34.39
N GLN A 62 -33.84 36.58 -35.44
CA GLN A 62 -32.81 35.55 -35.60
C GLN A 62 -31.77 35.53 -34.46
N VAL A 63 -31.42 36.70 -33.92
CA VAL A 63 -30.51 36.80 -32.77
C VAL A 63 -31.19 36.27 -31.51
N LEU A 64 -32.45 36.60 -31.28
CA LEU A 64 -33.23 36.11 -30.15
C LEU A 64 -33.34 34.58 -30.16
N GLU A 65 -33.67 33.99 -31.31
CA GLU A 65 -33.74 32.53 -31.47
C GLU A 65 -32.38 31.86 -31.17
N LYS A 66 -31.27 32.44 -31.65
CA LYS A 66 -29.93 31.90 -31.36
C LYS A 66 -29.56 32.00 -29.88
N LEU A 67 -29.98 33.08 -29.21
CA LEU A 67 -29.74 33.26 -27.78
C LEU A 67 -30.55 32.26 -26.95
N GLU A 68 -31.81 32.02 -27.28
CA GLU A 68 -32.67 31.03 -26.61
C GLU A 68 -32.10 29.61 -26.76
N ASN A 69 -31.63 29.26 -27.96
CA ASN A 69 -30.97 27.97 -28.20
C ASN A 69 -29.67 27.81 -27.39
N LEU A 70 -28.90 28.90 -27.26
CA LEU A 70 -27.66 28.89 -26.47
C LEU A 70 -27.97 28.76 -24.97
N GLU A 71 -28.99 29.45 -24.47
CA GLU A 71 -29.47 29.36 -23.09
C GLU A 71 -29.88 27.92 -22.75
N CYS A 72 -30.72 27.30 -23.59
CA CYS A 72 -31.10 25.89 -23.46
C CYS A 72 -29.88 24.97 -23.42
N TYR A 73 -28.92 25.17 -24.34
CA TYR A 73 -27.70 24.36 -24.38
C TYR A 73 -26.85 24.51 -23.11
N VAL A 74 -26.70 25.73 -22.60
CA VAL A 74 -25.96 25.99 -21.37
C VAL A 74 -26.64 25.32 -20.18
N ASP A 75 -27.96 25.43 -20.06
CA ASP A 75 -28.73 24.80 -18.98
C ASP A 75 -28.61 23.28 -18.98
N GLU A 76 -28.63 22.65 -20.16
CA GLU A 76 -28.37 21.22 -20.29
C GLU A 76 -26.96 20.84 -19.81
N LYS A 77 -25.94 21.63 -20.18
CA LYS A 77 -24.55 21.39 -19.74
C LYS A 77 -24.38 21.60 -18.25
N VAL A 78 -24.98 22.65 -17.68
CA VAL A 78 -24.95 22.94 -16.24
C VAL A 78 -25.65 21.82 -15.48
N SER A 79 -26.82 21.37 -15.93
CA SER A 79 -27.54 20.23 -15.32
C SER A 79 -26.73 18.94 -15.37
N SER A 80 -26.06 18.67 -16.50
CA SER A 80 -25.18 17.50 -16.65
C SER A 80 -23.95 17.58 -15.73
N LEU A 81 -23.36 18.76 -15.58
CA LEU A 81 -22.24 18.98 -14.66
C LEU A 81 -22.67 18.82 -13.21
N GLN A 82 -23.83 19.37 -12.84
CA GLN A 82 -24.37 19.23 -11.48
C GLN A 82 -24.57 17.75 -11.11
N ALA A 83 -25.19 16.96 -11.99
CA ALA A 83 -25.36 15.53 -11.76
C ALA A 83 -24.03 14.78 -11.57
N LYS A 84 -22.98 15.17 -12.31
CA LYS A 84 -21.63 14.59 -12.15
C LYS A 84 -20.99 15.00 -10.82
N VAL A 85 -21.16 16.24 -10.40
CA VAL A 85 -20.66 16.74 -9.10
C VAL A 85 -21.31 15.97 -7.97
N ASP A 86 -22.64 15.83 -7.97
CA ASP A 86 -23.39 15.09 -6.95
C ASP A 86 -22.94 13.62 -6.90
N CYS A 87 -22.72 13.00 -8.08
CA CYS A 87 -22.21 11.64 -8.17
C CYS A 87 -20.80 11.50 -7.57
N PHE A 88 -19.90 12.45 -7.87
CA PHE A 88 -18.55 12.45 -7.30
C PHE A 88 -18.55 12.69 -5.80
N GLU A 89 -19.42 13.56 -5.28
CA GLU A 89 -19.56 13.78 -3.85
C GLU A 89 -20.04 12.53 -3.13
N ALA A 90 -21.05 11.84 -3.67
CA ALA A 90 -21.51 10.57 -3.14
C ALA A 90 -20.40 9.49 -3.16
N PHE A 91 -19.63 9.43 -4.25
CA PHE A 91 -18.50 8.50 -4.36
C PHE A 91 -17.38 8.82 -3.36
N LYS A 92 -17.02 10.09 -3.20
CA LYS A 92 -16.04 10.56 -2.22
C LYS A 92 -16.47 10.13 -0.82
N ASN A 93 -17.69 10.46 -0.41
CA ASN A 93 -18.21 10.14 0.92
C ASN A 93 -18.25 8.64 1.19
N LYS A 94 -18.58 7.82 0.17
CA LYS A 94 -18.54 6.35 0.28
C LYS A 94 -17.12 5.81 0.44
N THR A 95 -16.17 6.39 -0.26
CA THR A 95 -14.76 5.98 -0.20
C THR A 95 -14.14 6.37 1.14
N GLU A 96 -14.42 7.57 1.62
CA GLU A 96 -13.99 8.07 2.93
C GLU A 96 -14.49 7.18 4.07
N LYS A 97 -15.76 6.77 4.06
CA LYS A 97 -16.30 5.80 5.04
C LYS A 97 -15.53 4.48 5.04
N LYS A 98 -15.24 3.92 3.87
CA LYS A 98 -14.47 2.67 3.76
C LYS A 98 -13.03 2.83 4.26
N ILE A 99 -12.42 3.99 4.04
CA ILE A 99 -11.07 4.28 4.54
C ILE A 99 -11.09 4.28 6.07
N ASN A 100 -12.04 4.98 6.68
CA ASN A 100 -12.18 5.02 8.15
C ASN A 100 -12.42 3.62 8.74
N GLU A 101 -13.30 2.82 8.11
CA GLU A 101 -13.52 1.42 8.53
C GLU A 101 -12.24 0.56 8.44
N LEU A 102 -11.39 0.80 7.44
CA LEU A 102 -10.10 0.11 7.30
C LEU A 102 -9.09 0.57 8.34
N GLU A 103 -9.04 1.86 8.65
CA GLU A 103 -8.20 2.43 9.70
C GLU A 103 -8.56 1.84 11.08
N ASP A 104 -9.85 1.82 11.43
CA ASP A 104 -10.34 1.23 12.67
C ASP A 104 -9.96 -0.26 12.79
N ARG A 105 -10.11 -1.02 11.70
CA ARG A 105 -9.74 -2.45 11.66
C ARG A 105 -8.23 -2.64 11.77
N LEU A 106 -7.44 -1.76 11.16
CA LEU A 106 -5.98 -1.81 11.22
C LEU A 106 -5.50 -1.51 12.65
N ASP A 107 -6.09 -0.52 13.32
CA ASP A 107 -5.78 -0.19 14.70
C ASP A 107 -6.14 -1.33 15.64
N PHE A 108 -7.32 -1.92 15.48
CA PHE A 108 -7.71 -3.12 16.23
C PHE A 108 -6.69 -4.25 16.04
N ALA A 109 -6.38 -4.63 14.79
CA ALA A 109 -5.40 -5.69 14.51
C ALA A 109 -4.01 -5.37 15.08
N ASN A 110 -3.61 -4.10 15.07
CA ASN A 110 -2.35 -3.64 15.65
C ASN A 110 -2.32 -3.79 17.17
N THR A 111 -3.43 -3.51 17.87
CA THR A 111 -3.54 -3.74 19.32
C THR A 111 -3.47 -5.22 19.67
N GLU A 112 -4.16 -6.09 18.93
CA GLU A 112 -4.09 -7.55 19.12
C GLU A 112 -2.66 -8.06 18.90
N ARG A 113 -2.00 -7.63 17.82
CA ARG A 113 -0.60 -7.97 17.52
C ARG A 113 0.34 -7.60 18.66
N LYS A 114 0.19 -6.39 19.23
CA LYS A 114 0.99 -5.95 20.38
C LYS A 114 0.73 -6.85 21.60
N SER A 115 -0.54 -7.17 21.87
CA SER A 115 -0.91 -8.05 22.99
C SER A 115 -0.33 -9.46 22.85
N PHE A 116 -0.35 -10.03 21.64
CA PHE A 116 0.25 -11.35 21.38
C PHE A 116 1.76 -11.33 21.51
N LYS A 117 2.43 -10.25 21.09
CA LYS A 117 3.87 -10.09 21.27
C LYS A 117 4.25 -10.14 22.75
N VAL A 118 3.54 -9.41 23.61
CA VAL A 118 3.77 -9.42 25.07
C VAL A 118 3.58 -10.83 25.64
N LYS A 119 2.49 -11.51 25.29
CA LYS A 119 2.22 -12.90 25.75
C LYS A 119 3.31 -13.87 25.29
N PHE A 120 3.79 -13.73 24.06
CA PHE A 120 4.86 -14.56 23.52
C PHE A 120 6.17 -14.37 24.31
N ASP A 121 6.53 -13.12 24.60
CA ASP A 121 7.73 -12.81 25.37
C ASP A 121 7.63 -13.34 26.82
N MET A 122 6.44 -13.27 27.44
CA MET A 122 6.18 -13.87 28.75
C MET A 122 6.36 -15.39 28.74
N LEU A 123 5.73 -16.09 27.79
CA LEU A 123 5.85 -17.55 27.66
C LEU A 123 7.29 -17.98 27.40
N LYS A 124 8.03 -17.20 26.61
CA LYS A 124 9.45 -17.44 26.36
C LYS A 124 10.28 -17.33 27.66
N CYS A 125 9.98 -16.34 28.51
CA CYS A 125 10.62 -16.20 29.80
C CYS A 125 10.29 -17.37 30.74
N GLU A 126 9.01 -17.77 30.81
CA GLU A 126 8.56 -18.90 31.63
C GLU A 126 9.23 -20.22 31.20
N ILE A 127 9.31 -20.50 29.90
CA ILE A 127 10.03 -21.67 29.37
C ILE A 127 11.50 -21.66 29.80
N ASN A 128 12.16 -20.51 29.74
CA ASN A 128 13.55 -20.39 30.14
C ASN A 128 13.73 -20.59 31.65
N GLN A 129 12.82 -20.05 32.46
CA GLN A 129 12.80 -20.25 33.90
C GLN A 129 12.62 -21.74 34.24
N LEU A 130 11.62 -22.40 33.67
CA LEU A 130 11.36 -23.82 33.89
C LEU A 130 12.54 -24.70 33.44
N ARG A 131 13.21 -24.34 32.35
CA ARG A 131 14.45 -25.02 31.91
C ARG A 131 15.57 -24.88 32.93
N TYR A 132 15.75 -23.67 33.49
CA TYR A 132 16.74 -23.42 34.52
C TYR A 132 16.43 -24.22 35.79
N GLU A 133 15.19 -24.16 36.27
CA GLU A 133 14.73 -24.92 37.44
C GLU A 133 14.91 -26.42 37.24
N ARG A 134 14.58 -26.96 36.07
CA ARG A 134 14.80 -28.38 35.74
C ARG A 134 16.27 -28.76 35.87
N VAL A 135 17.17 -27.98 35.27
CA VAL A 135 18.62 -28.25 35.35
C VAL A 135 19.10 -28.16 36.80
N SER A 136 18.67 -27.14 37.53
CA SER A 136 18.99 -26.97 38.95
C SER A 136 18.55 -28.17 39.78
N MET A 137 17.33 -28.67 39.56
CA MET A 137 16.79 -29.84 40.24
C MET A 137 17.53 -31.12 39.84
N GLU A 138 17.88 -31.29 38.56
CA GLU A 138 18.67 -32.45 38.11
C GLU A 138 20.06 -32.49 38.77
N VAL A 139 20.73 -31.35 38.89
CA VAL A 139 22.02 -31.23 39.58
C VAL A 139 21.84 -31.56 41.07
N TYR A 140 20.82 -30.99 41.71
CA TYR A 140 20.56 -31.22 43.13
C TYR A 140 20.26 -32.69 43.45
N GLN A 141 19.46 -33.36 42.61
CA GLN A 141 19.10 -34.77 42.78
C GLN A 141 20.28 -35.73 42.57
N ARG A 142 21.28 -35.32 41.79
CA ARG A 142 22.44 -36.16 41.43
C ARG A 142 23.73 -35.69 42.10
N ARG A 143 23.67 -34.75 43.05
CA ARG A 143 24.86 -34.12 43.65
C ARG A 143 25.82 -35.10 44.33
N GLU A 144 25.29 -36.20 44.86
CA GLU A 144 26.06 -37.27 45.53
C GLU A 144 26.40 -38.43 44.58
N ASN A 145 25.90 -38.38 43.32
CA ASN A 145 26.12 -39.45 42.36
C ASN A 145 27.46 -39.26 41.64
N LEU A 146 28.32 -40.27 41.69
CA LEU A 146 29.55 -40.33 40.91
C LEU A 146 29.39 -41.28 39.71
N ARG A 147 29.92 -40.85 38.56
CA ARG A 147 30.11 -41.73 37.39
C ARG A 147 31.58 -42.00 37.22
N ILE A 148 31.96 -43.27 37.32
CA ILE A 148 33.32 -43.73 37.12
C ILE A 148 33.35 -44.48 35.80
N PHE A 149 34.25 -44.06 34.92
CA PHE A 149 34.41 -44.63 33.59
C PHE A 149 35.70 -45.45 33.54
N SER A 150 35.77 -46.38 32.58
CA SER A 150 37.00 -47.11 32.25
C SER A 150 37.52 -48.04 33.35
N ILE A 151 36.66 -48.52 34.26
CA ILE A 151 37.03 -49.62 35.16
C ILE A 151 37.13 -50.90 34.31
N LYS A 152 38.30 -51.54 34.35
CA LYS A 152 38.49 -52.83 33.69
C LYS A 152 37.77 -53.90 34.50
N GLU A 153 36.89 -54.64 33.83
CA GLU A 153 36.20 -55.78 34.42
C GLU A 153 36.65 -57.05 33.69
N GLU A 154 36.87 -58.13 34.44
CA GLU A 154 37.22 -59.43 33.87
C GLU A 154 36.01 -60.01 33.12
N SER A 155 36.21 -60.34 31.84
CA SER A 155 35.15 -60.89 31.00
C SER A 155 34.77 -62.30 31.44
N GLY A 156 33.49 -62.51 31.77
CA GLY A 156 32.91 -63.84 31.99
C GLY A 156 32.42 -64.14 33.40
N MET A 157 32.76 -63.30 34.38
CA MET A 157 32.21 -63.38 35.73
C MET A 157 31.28 -62.19 35.97
N GLU A 158 30.01 -62.45 36.27
CA GLU A 158 29.09 -61.41 36.74
C GLU A 158 29.47 -61.02 38.17
N LYS A 159 30.56 -60.24 38.30
CA LYS A 159 31.01 -59.70 39.58
C LYS A 159 30.07 -58.58 40.00
N ASP A 160 29.74 -58.55 41.30
CA ASP A 160 28.94 -57.49 41.88
C ASP A 160 29.60 -56.13 41.60
N ALA A 161 28.80 -55.13 41.22
CA ALA A 161 29.29 -53.79 40.93
C ALA A 161 29.97 -53.17 42.15
N ARG A 162 29.52 -53.52 43.37
CA ARG A 162 30.15 -53.07 44.62
C ARG A 162 31.57 -53.62 44.78
N GLU A 163 31.75 -54.92 44.57
CA GLU A 163 33.07 -55.56 44.69
C GLU A 163 34.06 -55.01 43.66
N VAL A 164 33.62 -54.83 42.42
CA VAL A 164 34.43 -54.23 41.36
C VAL A 164 34.88 -52.82 41.75
N LEU A 165 33.96 -51.99 42.28
CA LEU A 165 34.30 -50.64 42.72
C LEU A 165 35.27 -50.65 43.91
N VAL A 166 34.97 -51.41 44.96
CA VAL A 166 35.79 -51.48 46.17
C VAL A 166 37.20 -51.99 45.85
N GLY A 167 37.31 -53.02 45.01
CA GLY A 167 38.60 -53.54 44.54
C GLY A 167 39.40 -52.48 43.78
N PHE A 168 38.74 -51.71 42.90
CA PHE A 168 39.35 -50.57 42.21
C PHE A 168 39.84 -49.50 43.20
N LEU A 169 39.01 -49.09 44.17
CA LEU A 169 39.38 -48.07 45.15
C LEU A 169 40.58 -48.49 46.01
N LYS A 170 40.66 -49.76 46.41
CA LYS A 170 41.80 -50.28 47.17
C LYS A 170 43.07 -50.39 46.34
N THR A 171 42.96 -50.99 45.15
CA THR A 171 44.13 -51.38 44.34
C THR A 171 44.71 -50.21 43.56
N GLU A 172 43.85 -49.41 42.94
CA GLU A 172 44.26 -48.33 42.03
C GLU A 172 44.34 -46.97 42.73
N LEU A 173 43.46 -46.73 43.72
CA LEU A 173 43.44 -45.46 44.46
C LEU A 173 44.07 -45.55 45.86
N GLY A 174 44.49 -46.74 46.32
CA GLY A 174 45.16 -46.92 47.61
C GLY A 174 44.27 -46.65 48.83
N MET A 175 42.95 -46.75 48.68
CA MET A 175 42.00 -46.50 49.78
C MET A 175 41.81 -47.76 50.62
N GLU A 176 42.58 -47.90 51.70
CA GLU A 176 42.53 -49.08 52.60
C GLU A 176 41.12 -49.31 53.19
N ASN A 177 40.44 -48.23 53.57
CA ASN A 177 39.11 -48.27 54.21
C ASN A 177 37.94 -48.21 53.20
N ALA A 178 38.15 -48.59 51.94
CA ALA A 178 37.10 -48.50 50.91
C ALA A 178 35.84 -49.34 51.23
N ASP A 179 35.94 -50.37 52.08
CA ASP A 179 34.81 -51.20 52.50
C ASP A 179 33.80 -50.44 53.37
N GLU A 180 34.27 -49.42 54.10
CA GLU A 180 33.49 -48.60 55.03
C GLU A 180 32.64 -47.53 54.31
N ILE A 181 32.87 -47.32 53.01
CA ILE A 181 32.12 -46.34 52.23
C ILE A 181 30.66 -46.81 52.11
N GLU A 182 29.77 -45.99 52.66
CA GLU A 182 28.34 -46.20 52.53
C GLU A 182 27.87 -45.83 51.12
N LEU A 183 27.22 -46.77 50.46
CA LEU A 183 26.67 -46.60 49.12
C LEU A 183 25.16 -46.82 49.19
N GLN A 184 24.39 -45.75 48.95
CA GLN A 184 22.93 -45.89 48.88
C GLN A 184 22.49 -46.75 47.69
N ARG A 185 23.17 -46.62 46.55
CA ARG A 185 22.90 -47.43 45.35
C ARG A 185 24.14 -47.48 44.46
N ILE A 186 24.41 -48.64 43.88
CA ILE A 186 25.43 -48.83 42.84
C ILE A 186 24.88 -49.67 41.70
N HIS A 187 25.21 -49.30 40.47
CA HIS A 187 24.87 -50.07 39.28
C HIS A 187 25.73 -49.64 38.09
N ARG A 188 25.90 -50.54 37.13
CA ARG A 188 26.50 -50.22 35.83
C ARG A 188 25.49 -49.43 34.99
N VAL A 189 25.99 -48.47 34.21
CA VAL A 189 25.18 -47.63 33.33
C VAL A 189 25.49 -48.00 31.88
N GLY A 190 24.46 -48.38 31.11
CA GLY A 190 24.60 -48.82 29.72
C GLY A 190 23.80 -50.09 29.43
N LYS A 191 23.62 -50.44 28.15
CA LYS A 191 23.02 -51.73 27.77
C LYS A 191 24.08 -52.82 27.86
N ARG A 192 23.76 -53.95 28.49
CA ARG A 192 24.63 -55.14 28.43
C ARG A 192 24.67 -55.64 26.98
N SER A 193 25.82 -55.56 26.32
CA SER A 193 25.99 -56.21 25.01
C SER A 193 25.94 -57.73 25.17
N HIS A 194 25.06 -58.41 24.42
CA HIS A 194 25.04 -59.88 24.34
C HIS A 194 26.14 -60.47 23.44
N SER A 195 26.88 -59.63 22.72
CA SER A 195 28.11 -60.01 22.03
C SER A 195 29.29 -59.38 22.75
N ASN A 196 30.08 -60.22 23.41
CA ASN A 196 31.42 -59.94 23.93
C ASN A 196 31.58 -58.57 24.61
N GLY A 197 30.96 -58.45 25.78
CA GLY A 197 31.73 -58.08 26.97
C GLY A 197 32.24 -56.65 27.11
N LYS A 198 31.52 -55.64 26.61
CA LYS A 198 31.59 -54.29 27.19
C LYS A 198 30.22 -53.59 27.19
N PRO A 199 29.87 -52.84 28.25
CA PRO A 199 28.92 -51.73 28.19
C PRO A 199 29.42 -50.61 27.27
#